data_AF-A0ABD2KAI2-F1
#
_entry.id   AF-A0ABD2KAI2-F1
#
_cell.length_a   1.000
_cell.length_b   1.000
_cell.length_c   1.000
_cell.angle_alpha   90.00
_cell.angle_beta   90.00
_cell.angle_gamma   90.00
#
_symmetry.space_group_name_H-M   'P 1'
#
loop_
_entity.id
_entity.type
_entity.pdbx_description
1 polymer ?
#
loop_
_entity_poly.entity_id
_entity_poly.type
_entity_poly.pdbx_seq_one_letter_code
_entity_poly.pdbx_strand_id
1 'polypeptide(L)'
;MPSLLLSIFPMVFLVCCNAMPKFPCCPGSQHVVAVMSKYIDTFSSADADKSTVCSTAKNTVDGIKSDLSSRGGCPSGGEAQIVDEIDRQLKNIAKMEINYEDECPYNLGFAGAMFDLAAAAAGHAGTDTKWQNMKGQFEQESQAIKAIGQELNITVTDVHVGYPSKGFSAHQNVPSPSHVIANPGQQSSVGHGKDDEALSSDFDF
;
A
#
# COMPACT_ATOMS: atom_id res chain seq x y z
N MET A 1 -25.10 -42.15 -16.88
CA MET A 1 -25.06 -40.70 -17.14
C MET A 1 -25.00 -39.98 -15.80
N PRO A 2 -23.85 -39.51 -15.31
CA PRO A 2 -23.81 -38.69 -14.12
C PRO A 2 -23.92 -37.21 -14.54
N SER A 3 -24.93 -36.53 -14.04
CA SER A 3 -25.08 -35.07 -14.17
C SER A 3 -23.99 -34.38 -13.36
N LEU A 4 -23.02 -33.77 -14.05
CA LEU A 4 -22.11 -32.78 -13.50
C LEU A 4 -22.92 -31.52 -13.17
N LEU A 5 -23.30 -31.35 -11.90
CA LEU A 5 -23.70 -30.04 -11.38
C LEU A 5 -22.42 -29.20 -11.25
N LEU A 6 -22.10 -28.48 -12.33
CA LEU A 6 -21.15 -27.37 -12.30
C LEU A 6 -21.68 -26.34 -11.30
N SER A 7 -21.15 -26.38 -10.08
CA SER A 7 -21.29 -25.31 -9.09
C SER A 7 -20.63 -24.07 -9.68
N ILE A 8 -21.44 -23.20 -10.27
CA ILE A 8 -21.04 -21.86 -10.67
C ILE A 8 -20.92 -21.07 -9.37
N PHE A 9 -19.76 -21.17 -8.71
CA PHE A 9 -19.34 -20.07 -7.85
C PHE A 9 -19.23 -18.85 -8.76
N PRO A 10 -19.92 -17.75 -8.49
CA PRO A 10 -19.55 -16.50 -9.11
C PRO A 10 -18.14 -16.21 -8.58
N MET A 11 -17.11 -16.59 -9.34
CA MET A 11 -15.89 -15.82 -9.35
C MET A 11 -16.35 -14.43 -9.76
N VAL A 12 -16.64 -13.60 -8.76
CA VAL A 12 -16.66 -12.17 -8.90
C VAL A 12 -15.26 -11.87 -9.39
N PHE A 13 -15.11 -11.82 -10.72
CA PHE A 13 -14.08 -11.07 -11.38
C PHE A 13 -14.31 -9.65 -10.90
N LEU A 14 -13.79 -9.34 -9.70
CA LEU A 14 -13.39 -8.01 -9.35
C LEU A 14 -12.47 -7.64 -10.49
N VAL A 15 -13.03 -6.91 -11.45
CA VAL A 15 -12.33 -6.15 -12.47
C VAL A 15 -11.48 -5.16 -11.69
N CYS A 16 -10.41 -5.69 -11.10
CA CYS A 16 -9.36 -4.96 -10.46
C CYS A 16 -8.84 -4.05 -11.55
N CYS A 17 -8.75 -2.78 -11.20
CA CYS A 17 -8.18 -1.70 -11.98
C CYS A 17 -7.14 -2.23 -12.96
N ASN A 18 -7.34 -1.99 -14.27
CA ASN A 18 -6.24 -2.11 -15.22
C ASN A 18 -5.08 -1.32 -14.59
N ALA A 19 -4.07 -2.04 -14.10
CA ALA A 19 -2.94 -1.43 -13.43
C ALA A 19 -2.40 -0.38 -14.39
N MET A 20 -2.64 0.90 -14.08
CA MET A 20 -1.98 1.97 -14.80
C MET A 20 -0.48 1.72 -14.58
N PRO A 21 0.39 1.97 -15.57
CA PRO A 21 1.80 1.57 -15.51
C PRO A 21 2.61 2.25 -14.39
N LYS A 22 1.96 3.00 -13.48
CA LYS A 22 2.54 3.85 -12.44
C LYS A 22 1.87 3.72 -11.07
N PHE A 23 0.94 2.78 -10.86
CA PHE A 23 0.32 2.53 -9.55
C PHE A 23 0.09 1.03 -9.34
N PRO A 24 0.24 0.49 -8.11
CA PRO A 24 0.01 -0.92 -7.86
C PRO A 24 -1.43 -1.35 -8.19
N CYS A 25 -1.56 -2.60 -8.66
CA CYS A 25 -2.81 -3.36 -8.64
C CYS A 25 -3.44 -3.42 -7.23
N CYS A 26 -4.71 -3.80 -7.10
CA CYS A 26 -5.38 -3.86 -5.78
C CYS A 26 -4.66 -4.75 -4.75
N PRO A 27 -4.22 -6.00 -5.07
CA PRO A 27 -3.41 -6.78 -4.14
C PRO A 27 -2.08 -6.12 -3.77
N GLY A 28 -1.43 -5.49 -4.75
CA GLY A 28 -0.18 -4.74 -4.53
C GLY A 28 -0.38 -3.52 -3.64
N SER A 29 -1.46 -2.75 -3.81
CA SER A 29 -1.81 -1.64 -2.91
C SER A 29 -2.05 -2.11 -1.48
N GLN A 30 -2.70 -3.27 -1.31
CA GLN A 30 -2.88 -3.89 0.01
C GLN A 30 -1.54 -4.31 0.62
N HIS A 31 -0.63 -4.88 -0.16
CA HIS A 31 0.73 -5.19 0.28
C HIS A 31 1.50 -3.94 0.69
N VAL A 32 1.44 -2.86 -0.10
CA VAL A 32 2.07 -1.58 0.27
C VAL A 32 1.52 -1.05 1.59
N VAL A 33 0.20 -1.00 1.76
CA VAL A 33 -0.42 -0.57 3.03
C VAL A 33 0.05 -1.43 4.20
N ALA A 34 0.04 -2.76 4.05
CA ALA A 34 0.42 -3.68 5.11
C ALA A 34 1.92 -3.62 5.48
N VAL A 35 2.79 -3.38 4.50
CA VAL A 35 4.23 -3.17 4.75
C VAL A 35 4.44 -1.83 5.42
N MET A 36 3.89 -0.75 4.87
CA MET A 36 4.10 0.60 5.39
C MET A 36 3.49 0.80 6.78
N SER A 37 2.43 0.07 7.15
CA SER A 37 1.89 0.14 8.52
C SER A 37 2.88 -0.26 9.60
N LYS A 38 3.91 -1.05 9.28
CA LYS A 38 4.97 -1.44 10.23
C LYS A 38 5.92 -0.29 10.58
N TYR A 39 5.96 0.74 9.73
CA TYR A 39 6.89 1.86 9.83
C TYR A 39 6.20 3.16 10.28
N ILE A 40 4.92 3.11 10.65
CA ILE A 40 4.25 4.24 11.30
C ILE A 40 5.01 4.58 12.59
N ASP A 41 5.07 5.87 12.90
CA ASP A 41 5.81 6.48 14.01
C ASP A 41 7.33 6.46 13.84
N THR A 42 7.90 5.94 12.75
CA THR A 42 9.36 5.82 12.57
C THR A 42 10.05 7.18 12.44
N PHE A 43 9.51 8.08 11.63
CA PHE A 43 10.12 9.39 11.37
C PHE A 43 9.46 10.51 12.15
N SER A 44 8.15 10.40 12.43
CA SER A 44 7.46 11.40 13.25
C SER A 44 7.91 11.41 14.72
N SER A 45 8.50 10.32 15.21
CA SER A 45 9.09 10.23 16.55
C SER A 45 10.62 10.26 16.57
N ALA A 46 11.28 10.38 15.42
CA ALA A 46 12.73 10.33 15.34
C ALA A 46 13.38 11.56 15.98
N ASP A 47 14.48 11.33 16.71
CA ASP A 47 15.36 12.41 17.14
C ASP A 47 16.02 13.07 15.92
N ALA A 48 16.16 14.40 15.93
CA ALA A 48 16.74 15.19 14.84
C ALA A 48 18.28 15.03 14.70
N ASP A 49 18.87 13.94 15.17
CA ASP A 49 20.28 13.65 14.90
C ASP A 49 20.46 13.09 13.48
N LYS A 50 21.29 13.74 12.67
CA LYS A 50 21.48 13.39 11.26
C LYS A 50 21.96 11.95 11.06
N SER A 51 22.93 11.48 11.83
CA SER A 51 23.45 10.11 11.67
C SER A 51 22.37 9.07 11.98
N THR A 52 21.62 9.30 13.04
CA THR A 52 20.53 8.43 13.49
C THR A 52 19.40 8.37 12.46
N VAL A 53 18.94 9.54 11.98
CA VAL A 53 17.94 9.65 10.92
C VAL A 53 18.37 8.91 9.66
N CYS A 54 19.61 9.11 9.22
CA CYS A 54 20.12 8.49 8.00
C CYS A 54 20.21 6.96 8.11
N SER A 55 20.65 6.45 9.27
CA SER A 55 20.64 5.01 9.59
C SER A 55 19.21 4.46 9.59
N THR A 56 18.27 5.14 10.25
CA THR A 56 16.86 4.75 10.30
C THR A 56 16.25 4.72 8.91
N ALA A 57 16.51 5.75 8.09
CA ALA A 57 16.03 5.81 6.72
C ALA A 57 16.54 4.63 5.89
N LYS A 58 17.84 4.32 5.98
CA LYS A 58 18.43 3.17 5.29
C LYS A 58 17.77 1.84 5.71
N ASN A 59 17.68 1.59 7.02
CA ASN A 59 17.10 0.35 7.55
C ASN A 59 15.63 0.20 7.15
N THR A 60 14.87 1.30 7.16
CA THR A 60 13.47 1.32 6.71
C THR A 60 13.36 0.97 5.23
N VAL A 61 14.19 1.58 4.36
CA VAL A 61 14.18 1.30 2.91
C VAL A 61 14.58 -0.14 2.62
N ASP A 62 15.64 -0.64 3.26
CA ASP A 62 16.09 -2.03 3.10
C ASP A 62 14.98 -3.01 3.53
N GLY A 63 14.30 -2.72 4.64
CA GLY A 63 13.15 -3.48 5.12
C GLY A 63 11.97 -3.46 4.15
N ILE A 64 11.57 -2.28 3.64
CA ILE A 64 10.49 -2.14 2.65
C ILE A 64 10.80 -2.95 1.39
N LYS A 65 12.03 -2.83 0.85
CA LYS A 65 12.45 -3.55 -0.35
C LYS A 65 12.43 -5.07 -0.12
N SER A 66 12.91 -5.54 1.03
CA SER A 66 12.86 -6.95 1.41
C SER A 66 11.41 -7.46 1.52
N ASP A 67 10.53 -6.69 2.16
CA ASP A 67 9.14 -7.06 2.38
C ASP A 67 8.29 -7.05 1.11
N LEU A 68 8.59 -6.19 0.14
CA LEU A 68 7.86 -6.11 -1.12
C LEU A 68 8.43 -7.04 -2.21
N SER A 69 9.73 -7.29 -2.23
CA SER A 69 10.35 -8.23 -3.20
C SER A 69 9.95 -9.69 -2.97
N SER A 70 9.56 -10.04 -1.75
CA SER A 70 9.11 -11.39 -1.36
C SER A 70 7.63 -11.65 -1.64
N ARG A 71 6.87 -10.64 -2.07
CA ARG A 71 5.42 -10.74 -2.28
C ARG A 71 5.11 -10.96 -3.75
N GLY A 72 4.20 -11.90 -3.98
CA GLY A 72 3.66 -12.23 -5.29
C GLY A 72 2.15 -12.17 -5.22
N GLY A 73 1.51 -11.64 -6.26
CA GLY A 73 0.06 -11.49 -6.28
C GLY A 73 -0.46 -10.71 -7.49
N CYS A 74 0.43 -9.98 -8.17
CA CYS A 74 0.07 -9.25 -9.37
C CYS A 74 0.80 -9.80 -10.61
N PRO A 75 0.07 -10.41 -11.57
CA PRO A 75 0.66 -11.03 -12.76
C PRO A 75 1.44 -10.06 -13.67
N SER A 76 1.44 -8.76 -13.36
CA SER A 76 2.17 -7.72 -14.08
C SER A 76 3.13 -6.90 -13.19
N GLY A 77 3.58 -7.44 -12.05
CA GLY A 77 4.71 -6.85 -11.29
C GLY A 77 4.37 -5.72 -10.30
N GLY A 78 3.12 -5.57 -9.87
CA GLY A 78 2.61 -4.41 -9.11
C GLY A 78 3.50 -3.85 -7.97
N GLU A 79 3.90 -4.67 -6.99
CA GLU A 79 4.71 -4.21 -5.85
C GLU A 79 6.22 -4.10 -6.12
N ALA A 80 6.83 -4.99 -6.90
CA ALA A 80 8.26 -4.88 -7.23
C ALA A 80 8.52 -3.75 -8.23
N GLN A 81 7.63 -3.58 -9.21
CA GLN A 81 7.74 -2.55 -10.23
C GLN A 81 7.58 -1.14 -9.65
N ILE A 82 6.83 -0.96 -8.56
CA ILE A 82 6.70 0.35 -7.92
C ILE A 82 7.96 0.74 -7.15
N VAL A 83 8.62 -0.23 -6.50
CA VAL A 83 9.95 -0.05 -5.91
C VAL A 83 10.96 0.35 -7.00
N ASP A 84 10.97 -0.37 -8.11
CA ASP A 84 11.86 -0.09 -9.24
C ASP A 84 11.58 1.29 -9.87
N GLU A 85 10.31 1.69 -9.96
CA GLU A 85 9.91 2.99 -10.51
C GLU A 85 10.30 4.16 -9.59
N ILE A 86 10.11 4.03 -8.27
CA ILE A 86 10.58 5.02 -7.29
C ILE A 86 12.11 5.12 -7.34
N ASP A 87 12.81 3.97 -7.34
CA ASP A 87 14.26 3.91 -7.50
C ASP A 87 14.73 4.60 -8.77
N ARG A 88 14.05 4.33 -9.89
CA ARG A 88 14.35 4.93 -11.19
C ARG A 88 14.13 6.43 -11.18
N GLN A 89 13.04 6.93 -10.59
CA GLN A 89 12.79 8.36 -10.50
C GLN A 89 13.83 9.06 -9.62
N LEU A 90 14.10 8.54 -8.42
CA LEU A 90 15.12 9.08 -7.53
C LEU A 90 16.50 9.10 -8.18
N LYS A 91 16.93 8.00 -8.83
CA LYS A 91 18.21 7.94 -9.54
C LYS A 91 18.28 8.89 -10.74
N ASN A 92 17.16 9.17 -11.40
CA ASN A 92 17.12 10.12 -12.52
C ASN A 92 16.98 11.58 -12.10
N ILE A 93 16.38 11.86 -10.95
CA ILE A 93 16.33 13.21 -10.38
C ILE A 93 17.68 13.53 -9.72
N ALA A 94 18.27 12.57 -9.02
CA ALA A 94 19.60 12.67 -8.42
C ALA A 94 20.76 12.62 -9.43
N LYS A 95 20.50 12.64 -10.74
CA LYS A 95 21.53 12.50 -11.80
C LYS A 95 22.51 13.67 -11.92
N MET A 96 22.50 14.64 -11.01
CA MET A 96 23.55 15.64 -10.85
C MET A 96 23.69 15.98 -9.36
N GLU A 97 24.92 15.87 -8.83
CA GLU A 97 25.44 16.46 -7.56
C GLU A 97 25.65 15.64 -6.28
N ILE A 98 25.24 14.37 -6.15
CA ILE A 98 25.54 13.64 -4.89
C ILE A 98 26.38 12.39 -5.18
N ASN A 99 27.59 12.37 -4.63
CA ASN A 99 28.39 11.16 -4.48
C ASN A 99 27.51 10.14 -3.76
N TYR A 100 27.21 9.01 -4.38
CA TYR A 100 26.23 8.00 -3.93
C TYR A 100 26.44 7.48 -2.48
N GLU A 101 27.53 7.89 -1.84
CA GLU A 101 27.89 7.62 -0.44
C GLU A 101 27.10 8.45 0.59
N ASP A 102 26.43 9.55 0.20
CA ASP A 102 25.38 10.18 1.03
C ASP A 102 24.01 9.54 0.70
N GLU A 103 23.83 8.28 1.09
CA GLU A 103 22.60 7.50 0.85
C GLU A 103 21.35 8.09 1.54
N CYS A 104 21.55 9.04 2.47
CA CYS A 104 20.51 9.58 3.33
C CYS A 104 19.40 10.35 2.60
N PRO A 105 19.68 11.39 1.77
CA PRO A 105 18.66 12.04 0.96
C PRO A 105 17.88 11.08 0.05
N TYR A 106 18.57 10.09 -0.52
CA TYR A 106 17.93 9.05 -1.32
C TYR A 106 16.98 8.19 -0.46
N ASN A 107 17.43 7.68 0.68
CA ASN A 107 16.63 6.81 1.54
C ASN A 107 15.41 7.55 2.13
N LEU A 108 15.59 8.82 2.52
CA LEU A 108 14.49 9.67 2.96
C LEU A 108 13.48 9.91 1.83
N GLY A 109 13.95 10.25 0.62
CA GLY A 109 13.09 10.41 -0.55
C GLY A 109 12.31 9.14 -0.90
N PHE A 110 12.97 7.98 -0.83
CA PHE A 110 12.32 6.68 -1.07
C PHE A 110 11.26 6.38 -0.01
N ALA A 111 11.59 6.52 1.27
CA ALA A 111 10.65 6.28 2.36
C ALA A 111 9.43 7.21 2.26
N GLY A 112 9.66 8.50 1.97
CA GLY A 112 8.59 9.48 1.77
C GLY A 112 7.66 9.10 0.62
N ALA A 113 8.22 8.70 -0.53
CA ALA A 113 7.45 8.24 -1.69
C ALA A 113 6.58 7.02 -1.37
N MET A 114 7.10 6.09 -0.57
CA MET A 114 6.35 4.91 -0.14
C MET A 114 5.21 5.23 0.84
N PHE A 115 5.40 6.20 1.74
CA PHE A 115 4.33 6.70 2.59
C PHE A 115 3.25 7.44 1.80
N ASP A 116 3.62 8.28 0.84
CA ASP A 116 2.66 8.94 -0.06
C ASP A 116 1.85 7.91 -0.86
N LEU A 117 2.51 6.85 -1.34
CA LEU A 117 1.86 5.75 -2.04
C LEU A 117 0.87 4.99 -1.11
N ALA A 118 1.27 4.71 0.12
CA ALA A 118 0.41 4.05 1.11
C ALA A 118 -0.78 4.93 1.51
N ALA A 119 -0.59 6.24 1.66
CA ALA A 119 -1.67 7.20 1.88
C ALA A 119 -2.66 7.22 0.71
N ALA A 120 -2.17 7.24 -0.53
CA ALA A 120 -3.02 7.18 -1.72
C ALA A 120 -3.81 5.85 -1.79
N ALA A 121 -3.17 4.73 -1.47
CA ALA A 121 -3.83 3.42 -1.40
C ALA A 121 -4.90 3.38 -0.30
N ALA A 122 -4.61 3.85 0.90
CA ALA A 122 -5.56 3.93 2.01
C ALA A 122 -6.75 4.86 1.70
N GLY A 123 -6.48 6.02 1.09
CA GLY A 123 -7.53 6.94 0.65
C GLY A 123 -8.41 6.38 -0.47
N HIS A 124 -7.87 5.48 -1.30
CA HIS A 124 -8.62 4.76 -2.32
C HIS A 124 -9.44 3.60 -1.75
N ALA A 125 -8.95 2.95 -0.69
CA ALA A 125 -9.58 1.80 -0.05
C ALA A 125 -10.93 2.15 0.57
N GLY A 126 -11.09 3.32 1.19
CA GLY A 126 -12.38 3.71 1.75
C GLY A 126 -12.39 5.09 2.40
N THR A 127 -13.61 5.60 2.61
CA THR A 127 -13.86 6.88 3.29
C THR A 127 -14.28 6.71 4.75
N ASP A 128 -14.32 5.47 5.27
CA ASP A 128 -14.61 5.24 6.70
C ASP A 128 -13.49 5.75 7.61
N THR A 129 -13.81 5.92 8.88
CA THR A 129 -12.90 6.53 9.86
C THR A 129 -11.61 5.73 10.06
N LYS A 130 -11.61 4.41 9.87
CA LYS A 130 -10.40 3.59 10.05
C LYS A 130 -9.44 3.78 8.89
N TRP A 131 -9.95 3.76 7.66
CA TRP A 131 -9.14 4.04 6.47
C TRP A 131 -8.64 5.49 6.45
N GLN A 132 -9.47 6.45 6.84
CA GLN A 132 -9.05 7.85 6.94
C GLN A 132 -7.99 8.07 8.04
N ASN A 133 -8.11 7.39 9.19
CA ASN A 133 -7.08 7.45 10.23
C ASN A 133 -5.74 6.91 9.72
N MET A 134 -5.73 5.73 9.10
CA MET A 134 -4.51 5.13 8.56
C MET A 134 -3.88 5.97 7.46
N LYS A 135 -4.71 6.53 6.56
CA LYS A 135 -4.25 7.51 5.57
C LYS A 135 -3.55 8.69 6.27
N GLY A 136 -4.16 9.26 7.30
CA GLY A 136 -3.59 10.37 8.05
C GLY A 136 -2.24 10.03 8.70
N GLN A 137 -2.09 8.81 9.24
CA GLN A 137 -0.81 8.34 9.79
C GLN A 137 0.28 8.26 8.72
N PHE A 138 -0.03 7.76 7.52
CA PHE A 138 0.94 7.73 6.42
C PHE A 138 1.30 9.14 5.92
N GLU A 139 0.32 10.04 5.80
CA GLU A 139 0.58 11.44 5.43
C GLU A 139 1.45 12.15 6.47
N GLN A 140 1.25 11.84 7.76
CA GLN A 140 2.07 12.37 8.85
C GLN A 140 3.54 11.92 8.75
N GLU A 141 3.80 10.65 8.46
CA GLU A 141 5.16 10.14 8.27
C GLU A 141 5.85 10.79 7.05
N SER A 142 5.15 10.92 5.93
CA SER A 142 5.67 11.63 4.74
C SER A 142 6.02 13.09 5.05
N GLN A 143 5.15 13.80 5.79
CA GLN A 143 5.41 15.17 6.22
C GLN A 143 6.59 15.27 7.20
N ALA A 144 6.72 14.32 8.13
CA ALA A 144 7.84 14.27 9.06
C ALA A 144 9.18 14.11 8.32
N ILE A 145 9.24 13.23 7.31
CA ILE A 145 10.43 13.07 6.46
C ILE A 145 10.81 14.40 5.78
N LYS A 146 9.83 15.15 5.26
CA LYS A 146 10.06 16.46 4.63
C LYS A 146 10.58 17.48 5.65
N ALA A 147 10.02 17.50 6.86
CA ALA A 147 10.46 18.39 7.94
C ALA A 147 11.90 18.07 8.38
N ILE A 148 12.23 16.78 8.56
CA ILE A 148 13.59 16.31 8.86
C ILE A 148 14.57 16.75 7.77
N GLY A 149 14.19 16.62 6.50
CA GLY A 149 14.99 17.11 5.37
C GLY A 149 15.31 18.60 5.49
N GLN A 150 14.31 19.42 5.82
CA GLN A 150 14.49 20.85 6.02
C GLN A 150 15.37 21.18 7.24
N GLU A 151 15.12 20.55 8.39
CA GLU A 151 15.84 20.79 9.63
C GLU A 151 17.33 20.42 9.52
N LEU A 152 17.63 19.33 8.83
CA LEU A 152 19.00 18.82 8.68
C LEU A 152 19.71 19.29 7.41
N ASN A 153 19.08 20.19 6.64
CA ASN A 153 19.55 20.68 5.35
C ASN A 153 19.91 19.53 4.39
N ILE A 154 19.02 18.54 4.30
CA ILE A 154 19.08 17.38 3.40
C ILE A 154 18.03 17.55 2.31
N THR A 155 18.45 17.52 1.05
CA THR A 155 17.53 17.58 -0.09
C THR A 155 16.74 16.28 -0.22
N VAL A 156 15.53 16.25 0.32
CA VAL A 156 14.58 15.16 0.11
C VAL A 156 13.85 15.38 -1.20
N THR A 157 14.07 14.47 -2.15
CA THR A 157 13.43 14.54 -3.48
C THR A 157 12.00 14.02 -3.41
N ASP A 158 11.05 14.83 -3.88
CA ASP A 158 9.67 14.37 -4.10
C ASP A 158 9.61 13.45 -5.31
N VAL A 159 9.07 12.24 -5.12
CA VAL A 159 8.83 11.26 -6.17
C VAL A 159 7.35 11.23 -6.48
N HIS A 160 7.00 11.33 -7.77
CA HIS A 160 5.62 11.25 -8.16
C HIS A 160 5.26 9.82 -8.57
N VAL A 161 4.56 9.13 -7.68
CA VAL A 161 3.85 7.90 -8.03
C VAL A 161 2.45 8.27 -8.47
N GLY A 162 1.94 7.62 -9.52
CA GLY A 162 0.62 7.95 -10.07
C GLY A 162 -0.49 7.76 -9.04
N TYR A 163 -1.71 8.22 -9.34
CA TYR A 163 -2.86 7.98 -8.47
C TYR A 163 -3.65 6.74 -8.92
N PRO A 164 -4.29 6.02 -7.98
CA PRO A 164 -5.19 4.94 -8.35
C PRO A 164 -6.36 5.49 -9.17
N SER A 165 -6.59 4.93 -10.35
CA SER A 165 -7.77 5.25 -11.17
C SER A 165 -9.03 4.62 -10.55
N LYS A 166 -10.10 5.40 -10.38
CA LYS A 166 -11.40 4.90 -9.88
C LYS A 166 -12.01 3.90 -10.86
N GLY A 167 -12.13 2.63 -10.45
CA GLY A 167 -13.05 1.67 -11.05
C GLY A 167 -14.42 1.79 -10.38
N PHE A 168 -15.49 2.01 -11.15
CA PHE A 168 -16.85 2.30 -10.66
C PHE A 168 -17.44 1.21 -9.72
N SER A 169 -16.88 -0.01 -9.67
CA SER A 169 -17.41 -1.15 -8.92
C SER A 169 -16.48 -1.70 -7.84
N ALA A 170 -15.28 -1.13 -7.63
CA ALA A 170 -14.26 -1.69 -6.74
C ALA A 170 -14.41 -1.31 -5.25
N HIS A 171 -15.33 -0.39 -4.92
CA HIS A 171 -15.35 0.30 -3.62
C HIS A 171 -16.38 -0.22 -2.61
N GLN A 172 -17.18 -1.24 -2.94
CA GLN A 172 -18.30 -1.61 -2.06
C GLN A 172 -17.92 -2.51 -0.88
N ASN A 173 -16.78 -3.23 -0.93
CA ASN A 173 -16.43 -4.22 0.09
C ASN A 173 -14.92 -4.32 0.34
N VAL A 174 -14.23 -3.18 0.52
CA VAL A 174 -12.82 -3.22 0.89
C VAL A 174 -12.70 -3.66 2.36
N PRO A 175 -11.89 -4.70 2.69
CA PRO A 175 -11.69 -5.14 4.06
C PRO A 175 -11.25 -4.00 4.98
N SER A 176 -11.47 -4.14 6.29
CA SER A 176 -10.94 -3.18 7.26
C SER A 176 -9.40 -3.13 7.18
N PRO A 177 -8.77 -2.01 7.58
CA PRO A 177 -7.31 -1.90 7.56
C PRO A 177 -6.62 -3.04 8.33
N SER A 178 -7.15 -3.41 9.49
CA SER A 178 -6.63 -4.54 10.28
C SER A 178 -6.66 -5.88 9.53
N HIS A 179 -7.69 -6.12 8.72
CA HIS A 179 -7.78 -7.34 7.91
C HIS A 179 -6.77 -7.29 6.76
N VAL A 180 -6.63 -6.14 6.10
CA VAL A 180 -5.62 -5.94 5.05
C VAL A 180 -4.20 -6.13 5.58
N ILE A 181 -3.89 -5.60 6.77
CA ILE A 181 -2.58 -5.78 7.39
C ILE A 181 -2.28 -7.25 7.68
N ALA A 182 -3.28 -7.98 8.21
CA ALA A 182 -3.12 -9.39 8.55
C ALA A 182 -3.05 -10.31 7.31
N ASN A 183 -3.83 -10.00 6.27
CA ASN A 183 -4.02 -10.84 5.09
C ASN A 183 -3.94 -10.03 3.79
N PRO A 184 -2.82 -9.35 3.51
CA PRO A 184 -2.73 -8.48 2.35
C PRO A 184 -2.79 -9.31 1.06
N GLY A 185 -3.50 -8.80 0.06
CA GLY A 185 -3.70 -9.47 -1.22
C GLY A 185 -4.84 -10.49 -1.23
N GLN A 186 -5.43 -10.81 -0.07
CA GLN A 186 -6.62 -11.66 0.00
C GLN A 186 -7.89 -10.84 -0.16
N GLN A 187 -8.84 -11.37 -0.95
CA GLN A 187 -10.18 -10.79 -0.99
C GLN A 187 -10.91 -11.11 0.31
N SER A 188 -11.57 -10.11 0.92
CA SER A 188 -12.53 -10.38 1.99
C SER A 188 -13.60 -11.32 1.45
N SER A 189 -13.71 -12.52 1.99
CA SER A 189 -14.94 -13.29 1.92
C SER A 189 -15.96 -12.58 2.80
N VAL A 190 -16.67 -11.58 2.24
CA VAL A 190 -17.85 -11.06 2.93
C VAL A 190 -18.84 -12.22 2.97
N GLY A 191 -18.92 -12.88 4.12
CA GLY A 191 -20.02 -13.78 4.42
C GLY A 191 -21.30 -12.96 4.26
N HIS A 192 -22.13 -13.34 3.30
CA HIS A 192 -23.55 -13.03 3.39
C HIS A 192 -24.01 -13.65 4.71
N GLY A 193 -24.21 -12.80 5.73
CA GLY A 193 -25.17 -13.11 6.77
C GLY A 193 -26.49 -13.29 6.06
N LYS A 194 -26.81 -14.54 5.71
CA LYS A 194 -28.20 -14.93 5.57
C LYS A 194 -28.72 -14.90 7.00
N ASP A 195 -29.54 -13.89 7.26
CA ASP A 195 -30.47 -13.95 8.35
C ASP A 195 -31.14 -15.32 8.30
N ASP A 196 -31.03 -16.06 9.40
CA ASP A 196 -31.69 -17.33 9.62
C ASP A 196 -33.21 -17.08 9.68
N GLU A 197 -33.84 -16.91 8.52
CA GLU A 197 -35.28 -16.99 8.41
C GLU A 197 -35.64 -18.48 8.38
N ALA A 198 -36.04 -18.99 9.55
CA ALA A 198 -36.59 -20.32 9.70
C ALA A 198 -37.77 -20.50 8.75
N LEU A 199 -37.58 -21.27 7.69
CA LEU A 199 -38.68 -21.79 6.88
C LEU A 199 -39.50 -22.74 7.75
N SER A 200 -40.58 -22.21 8.30
CA SER A 200 -41.68 -22.94 8.91
C SER A 200 -42.09 -24.08 7.98
N SER A 201 -41.94 -25.30 8.47
CA SER A 201 -42.50 -26.50 7.87
C SER A 201 -44.00 -26.53 8.16
N ASP A 202 -44.83 -26.37 7.13
CA ASP A 202 -46.21 -26.88 7.15
C ASP A 202 -46.60 -27.27 5.72
N PHE A 203 -46.39 -28.54 5.40
CA PHE A 203 -47.04 -29.24 4.30
C PHE A 203 -48.01 -30.22 4.99
N ASP A 204 -49.31 -29.92 4.96
CA ASP A 204 -50.36 -30.91 5.17
C ASP A 204 -50.98 -31.25 3.81
N PHE A 205 -51.17 -32.56 3.61
CA PHE A 205 -51.69 -33.25 2.43
C PHE A 205 -53.17 -32.95 2.15
#